data_AF-A0A2V1B3F2-F1
#
_entry.id   AF-A0A2V1B3F2-F1
#
_cell.length_a   1.000
_cell.length_b   1.000
_cell.length_c   1.000
_cell.angle_alpha   90.00
_cell.angle_beta   90.00
_cell.angle_gamma   90.00
#
_symmetry.space_group_name_H-M   'P 1'
#
loop_
_entity.id
_entity.type
_entity.pdbx_description
1 polymer ?
#
loop_
_entity_poly.entity_id
_entity_poly.type
_entity_poly.pdbx_seq_one_letter_code
_entity_poly.pdbx_strand_id
1 'polypeptide(L)'
;SREDLKVESEPTPAISATSTPKNSQRPDFSVLLGTSRHYYDVQIVAINKDSAREEAYATLSEAANAKRLKYKDLGLVFHPLIISAGGLMEKETAKAYKALQDLLGPSRAKWLDSYIASTLTQARGIAATSILARK
;
A
#
# COMPACT_ATOMS: atom_id res chain seq x y z
N SER A 1 37.80 1.77 38.41
CA SER A 1 37.11 2.06 37.15
C SER A 1 38.13 2.49 36.13
N ARG A 2 38.15 1.87 34.95
CA ARG A 2 39.07 2.20 33.84
C ARG A 2 38.51 3.39 33.05
N GLU A 3 39.35 4.40 32.82
CA GLU A 3 39.03 5.70 32.21
C GLU A 3 39.34 5.73 30.69
N ASP A 4 39.07 4.62 30.00
CA ASP A 4 39.58 4.40 28.63
C ASP A 4 38.47 4.22 27.56
N LEU A 5 37.21 4.57 27.87
CA LEU A 5 36.13 4.66 26.87
C LEU A 5 35.62 6.10 26.71
N LYS A 6 36.34 6.92 25.95
CA LYS A 6 35.77 8.11 25.30
C LYS A 6 35.10 7.65 24.01
N VAL A 7 33.80 7.39 24.08
CA VAL A 7 32.97 7.21 22.87
C VAL A 7 32.85 8.58 22.23
N GLU A 8 33.68 8.82 21.22
CA GLU A 8 33.55 9.94 20.30
C GLU A 8 32.22 9.77 19.57
N SER A 9 31.21 10.53 19.99
CA SER A 9 29.91 10.56 19.35
C SER A 9 30.04 11.23 17.99
N GLU A 10 30.02 10.43 16.93
CA GLU A 10 29.92 10.87 15.55
C GLU A 10 28.74 11.86 15.39
N PRO A 11 28.92 12.98 14.67
CA PRO A 11 27.91 14.02 14.59
C PRO A 11 26.67 13.47 13.88
N THR A 12 25.54 13.48 14.60
CA THR A 12 24.23 13.17 14.05
C THR A 12 24.01 14.07 12.82
N PRO A 13 23.86 13.52 11.59
CA PRO A 13 23.47 14.35 10.48
C PRO A 13 22.09 14.91 10.82
N ALA A 14 22.00 16.24 10.84
CA ALA A 14 20.79 16.99 11.11
C ALA A 14 19.64 16.37 10.32
N ILE A 15 18.69 15.80 11.06
CA ILE A 15 17.41 15.35 10.53
C ILE A 15 16.71 16.63 10.08
N SER A 16 16.95 17.04 8.83
CA SER A 16 16.17 18.06 8.16
C SER A 16 14.72 17.67 8.33
N ALA A 17 14.00 18.50 9.08
CA ALA A 17 12.60 18.37 9.41
C ALA A 17 11.78 18.14 8.14
N THR A 18 11.62 16.87 7.76
CA THR A 18 10.64 16.46 6.77
C THR A 18 9.42 16.09 7.58
N SER A 19 8.45 17.00 7.54
CA SER A 19 7.14 16.91 8.19
C SER A 19 6.67 15.46 8.34
N THR A 20 6.73 14.94 9.57
CA THR A 20 6.03 13.73 9.94
C THR A 20 4.55 13.95 9.59
N PRO A 21 3.94 13.16 8.70
CA PRO A 21 2.54 13.36 8.37
C PRO A 21 1.72 13.26 9.66
N LYS A 22 0.77 14.19 9.83
CA LYS A 22 -0.19 14.18 10.95
C LYS A 22 -0.69 12.74 11.15
N ASN A 23 -0.80 12.31 12.39
CA ASN A 23 -1.04 10.93 12.87
C ASN A 23 -2.15 10.10 12.17
N SER A 24 -2.95 10.66 11.26
CA SER A 24 -4.01 10.01 10.48
C SER A 24 -3.65 9.65 9.03
N GLN A 25 -2.52 10.13 8.50
CA GLN A 25 -2.08 9.92 7.11
C GLN A 25 -0.75 9.16 7.07
N ARG A 26 -0.76 7.91 7.52
CA ARG A 26 0.40 7.02 7.37
C ARG A 26 0.17 6.07 6.18
N PRO A 27 0.91 6.23 5.07
CA PRO A 27 0.97 5.22 4.02
C PRO A 27 1.54 3.91 4.58
N ASP A 28 1.13 2.77 4.02
CA ASP A 28 1.58 1.44 4.49
C ASP A 28 3.09 1.25 4.29
N PHE A 29 3.62 1.71 3.16
CA PHE A 29 5.04 1.64 2.87
C PHE A 29 5.50 2.74 1.91
N SER A 30 6.82 2.90 1.81
CA SER A 30 7.46 3.82 0.87
C SER A 30 8.63 3.14 0.17
N VAL A 31 8.85 3.46 -1.10
CA VAL A 31 9.96 2.96 -1.92
C VAL A 31 10.82 4.15 -2.37
N LEU A 32 12.14 4.02 -2.24
CA LEU A 32 13.09 5.01 -2.78
C LEU A 32 13.43 4.64 -4.23
N LEU A 33 13.10 5.51 -5.18
CA LEU A 33 13.43 5.36 -6.59
C LEU A 33 14.32 6.53 -7.02
N GLY A 34 15.63 6.27 -7.18
CA GLY A 34 16.63 7.31 -7.36
C GLY A 34 16.70 8.22 -6.12
N THR A 35 16.48 9.52 -6.31
CA THR A 35 16.42 10.52 -5.22
C THR A 35 15.00 10.76 -4.69
N SER A 36 13.98 10.16 -5.32
CA SER A 36 12.58 10.40 -5.02
C SER A 36 11.99 9.28 -4.17
N ARG A 37 11.30 9.64 -3.09
CA ARG A 37 10.56 8.70 -2.24
C ARG A 37 9.11 8.64 -2.68
N HIS A 38 8.65 7.45 -3.06
CA HIS A 38 7.27 7.16 -3.41
C HIS A 38 6.53 6.49 -2.26
N TYR A 39 5.27 6.83 -2.07
CA TYR A 39 4.44 6.36 -0.97
C TYR A 39 3.27 5.53 -1.48
N TYR A 40 2.96 4.44 -0.78
CA TYR A 40 1.92 3.49 -1.18
C TYR A 40 1.01 3.19 0.00
N ASP A 41 -0.28 3.11 -0.27
CA ASP A 41 -1.31 2.71 0.70
C ASP A 41 -2.23 1.69 0.03
N VAL A 42 -2.32 0.51 0.63
CA VAL A 42 -3.00 -0.67 0.09
C VAL A 42 -4.40 -0.75 0.69
N GLN A 43 -5.40 -0.91 -0.17
CA GLN A 43 -6.76 -1.14 0.27
C GLN A 43 -7.37 -2.30 -0.50
N ILE A 44 -7.92 -3.26 0.26
CA ILE A 44 -8.70 -4.36 -0.29
C ILE A 44 -10.18 -4.01 -0.15
N VAL A 45 -10.90 -3.98 -1.28
CA VAL A 45 -12.34 -3.68 -1.34
C VAL A 45 -13.12 -4.95 -1.63
N ALA A 46 -14.10 -5.28 -0.79
CA ALA A 46 -15.03 -6.37 -1.06
C ALA A 46 -16.14 -5.86 -1.99
N ILE A 47 -16.25 -6.46 -3.17
CA ILE A 47 -17.32 -6.19 -4.12
C ILE A 47 -18.19 -7.45 -4.17
N ASN A 48 -19.48 -7.31 -3.89
CA ASN A 48 -20.43 -8.41 -3.98
C ASN A 48 -20.57 -8.89 -5.44
N LYS A 49 -21.09 -10.11 -5.63
CA LYS A 49 -21.22 -10.71 -6.97
C LYS A 49 -22.13 -9.89 -7.88
N ASP A 50 -23.18 -9.30 -7.33
CA ASP A 50 -24.22 -8.60 -8.09
C ASP A 50 -23.72 -7.24 -8.58
N SER A 51 -23.04 -6.45 -7.74
CA SER A 51 -22.45 -5.16 -8.14
C SER A 51 -21.11 -5.32 -8.88
N ALA A 52 -20.46 -6.49 -8.80
CA ALA A 52 -19.21 -6.73 -9.52
C ALA A 52 -19.39 -6.73 -11.05
N ARG A 53 -20.57 -7.08 -11.55
CA ARG A 53 -20.81 -7.18 -12.99
C ARG A 53 -20.93 -5.81 -13.67
N GLU A 54 -21.43 -4.81 -12.95
CA GLU A 54 -21.79 -3.51 -13.52
C GLU A 54 -20.90 -2.38 -12.99
N GLU A 55 -20.50 -2.43 -11.72
CA GLU A 55 -19.92 -1.27 -11.02
C GLU A 55 -18.52 -1.54 -10.43
N ALA A 56 -17.93 -2.72 -10.67
CA ALA A 56 -16.66 -3.09 -10.03
C ALA A 56 -15.56 -2.07 -10.25
N TYR A 57 -15.33 -1.65 -11.50
CA TYR A 57 -14.30 -0.68 -11.83
C TYR A 57 -14.62 0.72 -11.31
N ALA A 58 -15.90 1.10 -11.29
CA ALA A 58 -16.34 2.38 -10.73
C ALA A 58 -16.05 2.43 -9.22
N THR A 59 -16.40 1.37 -8.49
CA THR A 59 -16.14 1.21 -7.05
C THR A 59 -14.64 1.28 -6.73
N LEU A 60 -13.81 0.60 -7.52
CA LEU A 60 -12.35 0.63 -7.33
C LEU A 60 -11.76 2.02 -7.65
N SER A 61 -12.28 2.70 -8.67
CA SER A 61 -11.87 4.06 -9.03
C SER A 61 -12.27 5.07 -7.96
N GLU A 62 -13.47 4.95 -7.39
CA GLU A 62 -13.94 5.77 -6.27
C GLU A 62 -13.04 5.58 -5.04
N ALA A 63 -12.72 4.34 -4.67
CA ALA A 63 -11.81 4.05 -3.58
C ALA A 63 -10.40 4.62 -3.81
N ALA A 64 -9.89 4.56 -5.05
CA ALA A 64 -8.61 5.17 -5.41
C ALA A 64 -8.66 6.70 -5.26
N ASN A 65 -9.74 7.34 -5.72
CA ASN A 65 -9.94 8.78 -5.60
C ASN A 65 -10.08 9.24 -4.15
N ALA A 66 -10.77 8.46 -3.32
CA ALA A 66 -10.87 8.73 -1.88
C ALA A 66 -9.48 8.71 -1.21
N LYS A 67 -8.61 7.75 -1.56
CA LYS A 67 -7.22 7.72 -1.08
C LYS A 67 -6.42 8.90 -1.62
N ARG A 68 -6.50 9.22 -2.92
CA ARG A 68 -5.82 10.40 -3.49
C ARG A 68 -6.23 11.69 -2.78
N LEU A 69 -7.52 11.84 -2.46
CA LEU A 69 -8.01 13.00 -1.71
C LEU A 69 -7.47 13.00 -0.27
N LYS A 70 -7.45 11.84 0.40
CA LYS A 70 -6.86 11.67 1.73
C LYS A 70 -5.38 12.07 1.76
N TYR A 71 -4.62 11.75 0.73
CA TYR A 71 -3.18 12.02 0.65
C TYR A 71 -2.82 13.11 -0.39
N LYS A 72 -3.73 14.06 -0.61
CA LYS A 72 -3.55 15.12 -1.63
C LYS A 72 -2.23 15.89 -1.45
N ASP A 73 -1.77 16.04 -0.21
CA ASP A 73 -0.56 16.78 0.16
C ASP A 73 0.72 16.06 -0.32
N LEU A 74 0.65 14.75 -0.58
CA LEU A 74 1.75 13.97 -1.17
C LEU A 74 1.80 14.08 -2.70
N GLY A 75 0.76 14.59 -3.35
CA GLY A 75 0.73 14.83 -4.79
C GLY A 75 1.13 13.61 -5.64
N LEU A 76 2.00 13.83 -6.64
CA LEU A 76 2.40 12.83 -7.63
C LEU A 76 3.29 11.69 -7.10
N VAL A 77 3.81 11.81 -5.87
CA VAL A 77 4.64 10.75 -5.28
C VAL A 77 3.82 9.72 -4.51
N PHE A 78 2.51 9.91 -4.39
CA PHE A 78 1.60 8.96 -3.75
C PHE A 78 0.86 8.09 -4.77
N HIS A 79 0.81 6.79 -4.49
CA HIS A 79 0.21 5.77 -5.34
C HIS A 79 -0.78 4.92 -4.54
N PRO A 80 -2.10 5.07 -4.75
CA PRO A 80 -3.09 4.18 -4.14
C PRO A 80 -3.02 2.80 -4.78
N LEU A 81 -3.01 1.74 -3.98
CA LEU A 81 -3.07 0.36 -4.45
C LEU A 81 -4.41 -0.26 -4.06
N ILE A 82 -5.39 -0.19 -4.97
CA ILE A 82 -6.75 -0.67 -4.73
C ILE A 82 -6.99 -2.01 -5.41
N ILE A 83 -7.26 -3.04 -4.61
CA ILE A 83 -7.46 -4.42 -5.07
C ILE A 83 -8.83 -4.90 -4.59
N SER A 84 -9.61 -5.53 -5.45
CA SER A 84 -10.84 -6.19 -5.03
C SER A 84 -10.52 -7.51 -4.35
N ALA A 85 -11.35 -7.94 -3.40
CA ALA A 85 -11.22 -9.27 -2.80
C ALA A 85 -11.26 -10.41 -3.84
N GLY A 86 -11.89 -10.17 -5.01
CA GLY A 86 -11.89 -11.07 -6.16
C GLY A 86 -10.56 -11.11 -6.95
N GLY A 87 -9.60 -10.24 -6.63
CA GLY A 87 -8.33 -10.09 -7.35
C GLY A 87 -8.39 -9.12 -8.53
N LEU A 88 -9.48 -8.36 -8.69
CA LEU A 88 -9.58 -7.32 -9.70
C LEU A 88 -8.84 -6.07 -9.23
N MET A 89 -8.03 -5.46 -10.08
CA MET A 89 -7.31 -4.22 -9.75
C MET A 89 -7.86 -3.04 -10.55
N GLU A 90 -7.79 -1.84 -9.97
CA GLU A 90 -7.99 -0.60 -10.72
C GLU A 90 -6.87 -0.43 -11.77
N LYS A 91 -7.14 0.28 -12.87
CA LYS A 91 -6.23 0.38 -14.02
C LYS A 91 -4.89 1.02 -13.67
N GLU A 92 -4.86 2.10 -12.91
CA GLU A 92 -3.62 2.74 -12.46
C GLU A 92 -2.93 1.90 -11.38
N THR A 93 -3.69 1.26 -10.49
CA THR A 93 -3.14 0.27 -9.54
C THR A 93 -2.42 -0.85 -10.27
N ALA A 94 -2.99 -1.41 -11.34
CA ALA A 94 -2.38 -2.48 -12.13
C ALA A 94 -1.07 -2.02 -12.80
N LYS A 95 -1.03 -0.78 -13.29
CA LYS A 95 0.19 -0.18 -13.85
C LYS A 95 1.27 0.01 -12.78
N ALA A 96 0.91 0.59 -11.64
CA ALA A 96 1.83 0.83 -10.52
C ALA A 96 2.36 -0.51 -9.95
N TYR A 97 1.49 -1.51 -9.87
CA TYR A 97 1.84 -2.86 -9.43
C TYR A 97 2.85 -3.53 -10.37
N LYS A 98 2.63 -3.44 -11.70
CA LYS A 98 3.57 -3.96 -12.69
C LYS A 98 4.93 -3.25 -12.62
N ALA A 99 4.93 -1.91 -12.51
CA ALA A 99 6.16 -1.15 -12.34
C ALA A 99 6.91 -1.52 -11.05
N LEU A 100 6.18 -1.84 -9.97
CA LEU A 100 6.76 -2.32 -8.72
C LEU A 100 7.37 -3.72 -8.88
N GLN A 101 6.70 -4.63 -9.60
CA GLN A 101 7.25 -5.96 -9.91
C GLN A 101 8.53 -5.86 -10.74
N ASP A 102 8.54 -4.99 -11.75
CA ASP A 102 9.72 -4.74 -12.59
C ASP A 102 10.89 -4.18 -11.77
N LEU A 103 10.63 -3.27 -10.83
CA LEU A 103 11.64 -2.69 -9.94
C LEU A 103 12.21 -3.70 -8.93
N LEU A 104 11.39 -4.60 -8.41
CA LEU A 104 11.78 -5.57 -7.37
C LEU A 104 12.57 -6.76 -7.94
N GLY A 105 12.44 -7.03 -9.24
CA GLY A 105 13.03 -8.18 -9.91
C GLY A 105 12.29 -9.50 -9.61
N PRO A 106 12.60 -10.59 -10.33
CA PRO A 106 11.73 -11.77 -10.44
C PRO A 106 11.43 -12.47 -9.12
N SER A 107 12.43 -12.59 -8.24
CA SER A 107 12.29 -13.33 -6.98
C SER A 107 11.42 -12.59 -5.96
N ARG A 108 11.56 -11.25 -5.89
CA ARG A 108 10.80 -10.42 -4.95
C ARG A 108 9.39 -10.12 -5.47
N ALA A 109 9.22 -10.00 -6.78
CA ALA A 109 7.91 -9.95 -7.41
C ALA A 109 7.08 -11.20 -7.09
N LYS A 110 7.67 -12.41 -7.19
CA LYS A 110 6.99 -13.66 -6.84
C LYS A 110 6.60 -13.74 -5.36
N TRP A 111 7.46 -13.23 -4.46
CA TRP A 111 7.14 -13.12 -3.05
C TRP A 111 5.95 -12.18 -2.80
N LEU A 112 5.94 -11.00 -3.45
CA LEU A 112 4.86 -10.02 -3.37
C LEU A 112 3.53 -10.61 -3.88
N ASP A 113 3.55 -11.30 -5.01
CA ASP A 113 2.39 -11.99 -5.57
C ASP A 113 1.83 -13.04 -4.57
N SER A 114 2.72 -13.81 -3.95
CA SER A 114 2.34 -14.84 -2.97
C SER A 114 1.73 -14.23 -1.71
N TYR A 115 2.28 -13.11 -1.24
CA TYR A 115 1.76 -12.38 -0.09
C TYR A 115 0.36 -11.81 -0.35
N ILE A 116 0.16 -11.20 -1.52
CA ILE A 116 -1.15 -10.68 -1.93
C ILE A 116 -2.16 -11.82 -2.07
N ALA A 117 -1.79 -12.93 -2.71
CA ALA A 117 -2.67 -14.10 -2.85
C ALA A 117 -3.10 -14.67 -1.49
N SER A 118 -2.17 -14.77 -0.53
CA SER A 118 -2.46 -15.19 0.84
C SER A 118 -3.44 -14.24 1.53
N THR A 119 -3.18 -12.93 1.43
CA THR A 119 -4.02 -11.89 2.04
C THR A 119 -5.43 -11.90 1.44
N LEU A 120 -5.55 -12.06 0.11
CA LEU A 120 -6.85 -12.17 -0.56
C LEU A 120 -7.62 -13.41 -0.13
N THR A 121 -6.93 -14.54 0.06
CA THR A 121 -7.55 -15.78 0.56
C THR A 121 -8.12 -15.59 1.97
N GLN A 122 -7.35 -14.95 2.85
CA GLN A 122 -7.82 -14.62 4.20
C GLN A 122 -9.01 -13.66 4.17
N ALA A 123 -8.95 -12.60 3.34
CA ALA A 123 -10.03 -11.63 3.19
C ALA A 123 -11.33 -12.31 2.70
N ARG A 124 -11.23 -13.25 1.74
CA ARG A 124 -12.39 -14.05 1.28
C ARG A 124 -12.95 -14.94 2.39
N GLY A 125 -12.10 -15.56 3.21
CA GLY A 125 -12.54 -16.36 4.35
C GLY A 125 -13.32 -15.54 5.38
N ILE A 126 -12.84 -14.33 5.68
CA ILE A 126 -13.53 -13.38 6.59
C ILE A 126 -14.86 -12.90 5.97
N ALA A 127 -14.86 -12.57 4.68
CA ALA A 127 -16.09 -12.19 3.99
C ALA A 127 -17.12 -13.33 4.00
N ALA A 128 -16.71 -14.57 3.70
CA ALA A 128 -17.58 -15.75 3.71
C ALA A 128 -18.17 -16.02 5.10
N THR A 129 -17.36 -15.94 6.16
CA THR A 129 -17.82 -16.10 7.54
C THR A 129 -18.78 -14.99 7.97
N SER A 130 -18.55 -13.74 7.55
CA SER A 130 -19.47 -12.64 7.84
C SER A 130 -20.84 -12.77 7.15
N ILE A 131 -20.91 -13.44 5.99
CA ILE A 131 -22.16 -13.75 5.29
C ILE A 131 -22.92 -14.86 6.03
N LEU A 132 -22.20 -15.88 6.51
CA LEU A 132 -22.80 -16.98 7.30
C LEU A 132 -23.34 -16.49 8.64
N ALA A 133 -22.69 -15.51 9.28
CA ALA A 133 -23.13 -14.92 10.54
C ALA A 133 -24.35 -13.98 10.42
N ARG A 134 -24.77 -13.63 9.19
CA ARG A 134 -25.94 -12.80 8.90
C ARG A 134 -27.18 -13.60 8.47
N LYS A 135 -27.09 -14.93 8.42
CA LYS A 135 -28.23 -15.84 8.23
C LYS A 135 -28.66 -16.41 9.57
#